data_AF-Z9JSY1-F1
#
_entry.id   AF-Z9JSY1-F1
#
_cell.length_a   1.000
_cell.length_b   1.000
_cell.length_c   1.000
_cell.angle_alpha   90.00
_cell.angle_beta   90.00
_cell.angle_gamma   90.00
#
_symmetry.space_group_name_H-M   'P 1'
#
loop_
_entity.id
_entity.type
_entity.pdbx_description
1 polymer ?
#
loop_
_entity_poly.entity_id
_entity_poly.type
_entity_poly.pdbx_seq_one_letter_code
_entity_poly.pdbx_strand_id
1 'polypeptide(L)'
;MHAGIVPPHLLEQIARVASDGPADAAQRTLAIGRRVVGSREVRAARTSRPGYSGTATGLIPPHLQERVPETRPPRTAAAVEAAVLRRRVHDAQHGTALPGVLVRAEGAPATGDESADEAYTGLGATWTLFREVFGRDSLDDAGMELVATVHYGQDFENAFWDGEQMIFGDGDGVYFQSFTNAVDVIGHELTHGVVQFTAGFVYVGQSGALHESVADAFGSMTKQRMLGQSAAEADWLIGEGVFTDAVRGRALRSMKEPGTAYDDPVLGRDPQPGSMADYQDLPHDEQHDNGGVHINSGIPNRAFVLAATGIGGASWEGAGPIWYRALTRGGLPKDAGFAAFARATLAAAEQLHGPGSAQRAAVQEAWRSVGVTTEQA
;
A
#
# COMPACT_ATOMS: atom_id res chain seq x y z
N MET A 1 1.20 -11.71 8.36
CA MET A 1 1.10 -10.40 7.66
C MET A 1 -0.27 -9.73 7.84
N HIS A 2 -0.35 -8.74 8.74
CA HIS A 2 -1.52 -7.86 8.86
C HIS A 2 -1.33 -6.68 7.92
N ALA A 3 -2.20 -6.50 6.93
CA ALA A 3 -2.12 -5.43 5.95
C ALA A 3 -3.49 -4.77 5.88
N GLY A 4 -3.80 -4.01 6.93
CA GLY A 4 -4.91 -3.07 6.94
C GLY A 4 -4.37 -1.71 7.35
N ILE A 5 -5.00 -0.65 6.85
CA ILE A 5 -4.49 0.71 6.95
C ILE A 5 -4.30 1.20 8.40
N VAL A 6 -5.14 0.74 9.33
CA VAL A 6 -5.05 1.03 10.77
C VAL A 6 -4.09 0.04 11.41
N PRO A 7 -2.93 0.49 11.93
CA PRO A 7 -1.96 -0.38 12.57
C PRO A 7 -2.52 -1.02 13.86
N PRO A 8 -2.11 -2.25 14.20
CA PRO A 8 -2.61 -2.96 15.38
C PRO A 8 -2.45 -2.17 16.69
N HIS A 9 -1.35 -1.42 16.85
CA HIS A 9 -1.08 -0.68 18.09
C HIS A 9 -2.12 0.40 18.38
N LEU A 10 -2.75 1.00 17.36
CA LEU A 10 -3.83 1.97 17.54
C LEU A 10 -5.10 1.30 18.08
N LEU A 11 -5.49 0.19 17.46
CA LEU A 11 -6.66 -0.57 17.89
C LEU A 11 -6.45 -1.17 19.29
N GLU A 12 -5.25 -1.66 19.59
CA GLU A 12 -4.90 -2.19 20.92
C GLU A 12 -4.93 -1.10 21.98
N GLN A 13 -4.50 0.12 21.63
CA GLN A 13 -4.60 1.28 22.50
C GLN A 13 -6.06 1.63 22.79
N ILE A 14 -6.91 1.75 21.76
CA ILE A 14 -8.35 2.04 21.90
C ILE A 14 -9.03 0.94 22.74
N ALA A 15 -8.80 -0.33 22.42
CA ALA A 15 -9.32 -1.47 23.16
C ALA A 15 -8.95 -1.48 24.65
N ARG A 16 -7.84 -0.83 25.02
CA ARG A 16 -7.35 -0.76 26.40
C ARG A 16 -7.91 0.43 27.18
N VAL A 17 -8.15 1.57 26.52
CA VAL A 17 -8.38 2.85 27.22
C VAL A 17 -9.74 3.49 26.92
N ALA A 18 -10.42 3.10 25.85
CA ALA A 18 -11.73 3.64 25.49
C ALA A 18 -12.87 3.03 26.31
N SER A 19 -14.06 3.62 26.20
CA SER A 19 -15.29 3.07 26.78
C SER A 19 -15.77 1.82 26.02
N ASP A 20 -16.71 1.08 26.63
CA ASP A 20 -17.15 -0.24 26.18
C ASP A 20 -17.52 -0.31 24.68
N GLY A 21 -18.14 0.73 24.10
CA GLY A 21 -18.51 0.75 22.68
C GLY A 21 -17.30 0.71 21.72
N PRO A 22 -16.47 1.78 21.67
CA PRO A 22 -15.26 1.79 20.85
C PRO A 22 -14.25 0.71 21.22
N ALA A 23 -14.12 0.37 22.50
CA ALA A 23 -13.21 -0.70 22.92
C ALA A 23 -13.63 -2.06 22.34
N ASP A 24 -14.93 -2.38 22.33
CA ASP A 24 -15.45 -3.60 21.72
C ASP A 24 -15.29 -3.61 20.19
N ALA A 25 -15.48 -2.45 19.53
CA ALA A 25 -15.24 -2.29 18.09
C ALA A 25 -13.78 -2.62 17.74
N ALA A 26 -12.83 -2.03 18.47
CA ALA A 26 -11.40 -2.26 18.26
C ALA A 26 -11.00 -3.72 18.49
N GLN A 27 -11.53 -4.36 19.53
CA GLN A 27 -11.28 -5.79 19.78
C GLN A 27 -11.82 -6.69 18.67
N ARG A 28 -13.02 -6.40 18.15
CA ARG A 28 -13.59 -7.15 17.01
C ARG A 28 -12.75 -6.95 15.75
N THR A 29 -12.34 -5.71 15.47
CA THR A 29 -11.49 -5.36 14.33
C THR A 29 -10.15 -6.10 14.38
N LEU A 30 -9.47 -6.10 15.53
CA LEU A 30 -8.24 -6.87 15.75
C LEU A 30 -8.44 -8.37 15.53
N ALA A 31 -9.53 -8.94 16.03
CA ALA A 31 -9.84 -10.37 15.88
C ALA A 31 -10.07 -10.77 14.42
N ILE A 32 -10.74 -9.92 13.63
CA ILE A 32 -10.93 -10.11 12.19
C ILE A 32 -9.59 -9.99 11.46
N GLY A 33 -8.80 -8.96 11.78
CA GLY A 33 -7.49 -8.73 11.20
C GLY A 33 -6.59 -9.97 11.24
N ARG A 34 -6.52 -10.63 12.40
CA ARG A 34 -5.76 -11.89 12.60
C ARG A 34 -6.23 -13.04 11.69
N ARG A 35 -7.52 -13.13 11.35
CA ARG A 35 -8.06 -14.18 10.46
C ARG A 35 -7.75 -13.90 8.98
N VAL A 36 -7.81 -12.64 8.59
CA VAL A 36 -7.50 -12.19 7.22
C VAL A 36 -6.03 -12.46 6.90
N VAL A 37 -5.14 -12.16 7.85
CA VAL A 37 -3.70 -12.44 7.75
C VAL A 37 -3.42 -13.88 7.32
N GLY A 38 -3.96 -14.85 8.07
CA GLY A 38 -3.71 -16.27 7.79
C GLY A 38 -4.25 -16.70 6.42
N SER A 39 -5.38 -16.13 6.00
CA SER A 39 -5.98 -16.42 4.69
C SER A 39 -5.14 -15.85 3.54
N ARG A 40 -4.62 -14.63 3.70
CA ARG A 40 -3.72 -13.97 2.74
C ARG A 40 -2.42 -14.74 2.54
N GLU A 41 -1.78 -15.20 3.60
CA GLU A 41 -0.52 -15.96 3.50
C GLU A 41 -0.69 -17.25 2.70
N VAL A 42 -1.79 -17.97 2.93
CA VAL A 42 -2.15 -19.16 2.15
C VAL A 42 -2.37 -18.83 0.68
N ARG A 43 -3.01 -17.69 0.37
CA ARG A 43 -3.25 -17.24 -1.01
C ARG A 43 -1.96 -16.80 -1.71
N ALA A 44 -1.16 -15.96 -1.06
CA ALA A 44 0.13 -15.50 -1.59
C ALA A 44 1.07 -16.68 -1.91
N ALA A 45 1.10 -17.71 -1.07
CA ALA A 45 1.85 -18.93 -1.33
C ALA A 45 1.38 -19.68 -2.59
N ARG A 46 0.09 -19.59 -2.94
CA ARG A 46 -0.49 -20.19 -4.16
C ARG A 46 -0.21 -19.37 -5.40
N THR A 47 -0.24 -18.04 -5.32
CA THR A 47 0.04 -17.14 -6.45
C THR A 47 1.53 -17.00 -6.77
N SER A 48 2.41 -17.34 -5.81
CA SER A 48 3.88 -17.31 -5.98
C SER A 48 4.45 -18.42 -6.87
N ARG A 49 3.62 -19.27 -7.49
CA ARG A 49 4.04 -20.28 -8.47
C ARG A 49 3.71 -19.81 -9.89
N PRO A 50 4.70 -19.42 -10.71
CA PRO A 50 4.44 -19.14 -12.11
C PRO A 50 4.17 -20.47 -12.84
N GLY A 51 2.96 -20.61 -13.39
CA GLY A 51 2.58 -21.72 -14.27
C GLY A 51 2.16 -23.00 -13.56
N TYR A 52 0.89 -23.10 -13.16
CA TYR A 52 0.27 -24.40 -12.90
C TYR A 52 -1.18 -24.42 -13.37
N SER A 53 -1.39 -24.84 -14.62
CA SER A 53 -2.65 -25.46 -15.00
C SER A 53 -2.73 -26.82 -14.29
N GLY A 54 -3.87 -27.11 -13.68
CA GLY A 54 -4.00 -28.19 -12.70
C GLY A 54 -3.66 -29.60 -13.22
N THR A 55 -3.15 -30.44 -12.33
CA THR A 55 -3.72 -31.74 -11.92
C THR A 55 -2.89 -32.29 -10.75
N ALA A 56 -3.55 -32.89 -9.76
CA ALA A 56 -2.92 -33.37 -8.54
C ALA A 56 -1.77 -34.37 -8.75
N THR A 57 -0.78 -34.34 -7.82
CA THR A 57 0.14 -35.41 -7.41
C THR A 57 1.00 -36.14 -8.46
N GLY A 58 2.33 -36.03 -8.36
CA GLY A 58 3.27 -37.04 -8.91
C GLY A 58 4.72 -36.56 -9.09
N LEU A 59 5.68 -37.37 -8.62
CA LEU A 59 7.12 -37.25 -8.87
C LEU A 59 7.43 -37.37 -10.37
N ILE A 60 8.00 -36.33 -11.00
CA ILE A 60 8.59 -36.44 -12.34
C ILE A 60 10.13 -36.51 -12.21
N PRO A 61 10.80 -37.52 -12.80
CA PRO A 61 12.25 -37.70 -12.67
C PRO A 61 13.11 -36.60 -13.36
N PRO A 62 14.38 -36.43 -12.94
CA PRO A 62 15.22 -35.26 -13.29
C PRO A 62 15.63 -35.09 -14.77
N HIS A 63 15.32 -36.04 -15.66
CA HIS A 63 15.85 -36.07 -17.03
C HIS A 63 14.98 -35.35 -18.07
N LEU A 64 13.89 -34.69 -17.66
CA LEU A 64 13.02 -33.90 -18.55
C LEU A 64 13.13 -32.38 -18.33
N GLN A 65 14.16 -31.91 -17.61
CA GLN A 65 14.36 -30.49 -17.30
C GLN A 65 15.06 -29.65 -18.38
N GLU A 66 15.48 -30.22 -19.52
CA GLU A 66 16.23 -29.46 -20.52
C GLU A 66 15.41 -29.18 -21.78
N ARG A 67 14.84 -27.97 -21.85
CA ARG A 67 14.76 -27.04 -23.01
C ARG A 67 13.61 -26.05 -22.82
N VAL A 68 13.88 -24.92 -22.17
CA VAL A 68 13.11 -23.69 -22.35
C VAL A 68 14.11 -22.53 -22.41
N PRO A 69 14.23 -21.78 -23.52
CA PRO A 69 15.04 -20.58 -23.53
C PRO A 69 14.31 -19.46 -22.76
N GLU A 70 15.00 -18.87 -21.79
CA GLU A 70 14.62 -17.62 -21.15
C GLU A 70 14.72 -16.46 -22.14
N THR A 71 13.62 -16.11 -22.79
CA THR A 71 13.44 -14.75 -23.36
C THR A 71 11.95 -14.40 -23.37
N ARG A 72 11.51 -13.54 -22.45
CA ARG A 72 10.26 -12.80 -22.64
C ARG A 72 10.57 -11.64 -23.61
N PRO A 73 9.97 -11.59 -24.80
CA PRO A 73 10.27 -10.52 -25.75
C PRO A 73 9.74 -9.18 -25.21
N PRO A 74 10.35 -8.04 -25.58
CA PRO A 74 9.78 -6.73 -25.26
C PRO A 74 8.40 -6.58 -25.92
N ARG A 75 7.39 -6.14 -25.15
CA ARG A 75 6.04 -5.86 -25.69
C ARG A 75 6.09 -4.58 -26.53
N THR A 76 5.42 -4.64 -27.68
CA THR A 76 5.23 -3.53 -28.61
C THR A 76 4.15 -2.56 -28.10
N ALA A 77 4.18 -1.31 -28.57
CA ALA A 77 3.26 -0.23 -28.19
C ALA A 77 1.76 -0.58 -28.32
N ALA A 78 1.39 -1.55 -29.17
CA ALA A 78 0.00 -1.97 -29.39
C ALA A 78 -0.69 -2.61 -28.15
N ALA A 79 0.06 -3.19 -27.20
CA ALA A 79 -0.51 -3.72 -25.96
C ALA A 79 -0.94 -2.60 -24.97
N VAL A 80 -0.45 -1.37 -25.18
CA VAL A 80 -0.78 -0.20 -24.34
C VAL A 80 -2.13 0.42 -24.74
N GLU A 81 -2.77 -0.02 -25.83
CA GLU A 81 -4.11 0.46 -26.21
C GLU A 81 -5.27 -0.47 -25.79
N ALA A 82 -5.01 -1.67 -25.24
CA ALA A 82 -6.05 -2.69 -25.00
C ALA A 82 -6.47 -2.92 -23.53
N ALA A 83 -5.84 -2.26 -22.55
CA ALA A 83 -6.22 -2.43 -21.14
C ALA A 83 -7.54 -1.73 -20.87
N VAL A 84 -8.49 -2.43 -20.24
CA VAL A 84 -9.82 -1.92 -19.91
C VAL A 84 -10.01 -2.00 -18.41
N LEU A 85 -10.30 -0.86 -17.79
CA LEU A 85 -10.70 -0.79 -16.40
C LEU A 85 -11.97 -1.61 -16.17
N ARG A 86 -11.95 -2.49 -15.17
CA ARG A 86 -13.11 -3.27 -14.73
C ARG A 86 -13.23 -3.16 -13.22
N ARG A 87 -14.32 -2.57 -12.75
CA ARG A 87 -14.64 -2.43 -11.32
C ARG A 87 -15.94 -3.14 -10.96
N ARG A 88 -15.98 -3.68 -9.75
CA ARG A 88 -17.22 -4.11 -9.09
C ARG A 88 -17.21 -3.72 -7.62
N VAL A 89 -18.13 -2.86 -7.22
CA VAL A 89 -18.35 -2.47 -5.82
C VAL A 89 -19.56 -3.20 -5.29
N HIS A 90 -19.38 -3.84 -4.14
CA HIS A 90 -20.37 -4.63 -3.44
C HIS A 90 -20.63 -4.04 -2.04
N ASP A 91 -21.76 -4.40 -1.47
CA ASP A 91 -22.22 -4.01 -0.15
C ASP A 91 -22.35 -5.29 0.72
N ALA A 92 -21.63 -5.33 1.84
CA ALA A 92 -21.70 -6.42 2.81
C ALA A 92 -22.90 -6.30 3.78
N GLN A 93 -23.62 -5.17 3.74
CA GLN A 93 -24.81 -4.88 4.53
C GLN A 93 -24.57 -5.03 6.03
N HIS A 94 -23.41 -4.55 6.50
CA HIS A 94 -22.89 -4.69 7.86
C HIS A 94 -22.66 -6.14 8.31
N GLY A 95 -22.74 -7.09 7.38
CA GLY A 95 -22.30 -8.47 7.54
C GLY A 95 -20.81 -8.63 7.25
N THR A 96 -20.29 -9.86 7.42
CA THR A 96 -18.88 -10.19 7.13
C THR A 96 -18.73 -11.15 5.95
N ALA A 97 -19.80 -11.39 5.20
CA ALA A 97 -19.78 -12.27 4.03
C ALA A 97 -19.27 -11.51 2.81
N LEU A 98 -18.29 -12.09 2.11
CA LEU A 98 -17.63 -11.46 0.96
C LEU A 98 -17.98 -12.20 -0.34
N PRO A 99 -18.08 -11.49 -1.49
CA PRO A 99 -17.98 -10.04 -1.63
C PRO A 99 -19.27 -9.29 -1.24
N GLY A 100 -20.37 -9.97 -0.86
CA GLY A 100 -21.65 -9.31 -0.57
C GLY A 100 -22.51 -9.11 -1.82
N VAL A 101 -23.39 -8.10 -1.81
CA VAL A 101 -24.31 -7.80 -2.91
C VAL A 101 -23.67 -6.80 -3.87
N LEU A 102 -23.63 -7.10 -5.17
CA LEU A 102 -23.14 -6.16 -6.17
C LEU A 102 -24.07 -4.92 -6.23
N VAL A 103 -23.53 -3.74 -5.93
CA VAL A 103 -24.26 -2.46 -5.97
C VAL A 103 -23.84 -1.56 -7.13
N ARG A 104 -22.59 -1.66 -7.60
CA ARG A 104 -22.10 -0.87 -8.73
C ARG A 104 -21.10 -1.64 -9.59
N ALA A 105 -21.42 -1.81 -10.87
CA ALA A 105 -20.53 -2.38 -11.87
C ALA A 105 -19.83 -1.29 -12.69
N GLU A 106 -18.78 -1.64 -13.43
CA GLU A 106 -18.12 -0.74 -14.37
C GLU A 106 -19.12 -0.08 -15.34
N GLY A 107 -19.05 1.24 -15.44
CA GLY A 107 -19.92 2.05 -16.29
C GLY A 107 -21.33 2.31 -15.73
N ALA A 108 -21.69 1.72 -14.59
CA ALA A 108 -22.98 1.97 -13.95
C ALA A 108 -23.04 3.38 -13.32
N PRO A 109 -24.23 4.01 -13.27
CA PRO A 109 -24.42 5.30 -12.62
C PRO A 109 -24.09 5.24 -11.11
N ALA A 110 -23.91 6.41 -10.51
CA ALA A 110 -23.79 6.57 -9.06
C ALA A 110 -24.98 5.91 -8.34
N THR A 111 -24.69 5.28 -7.21
CA THR A 111 -25.69 4.54 -6.43
C THR A 111 -26.47 5.44 -5.47
N GLY A 112 -25.89 6.59 -5.11
CA GLY A 112 -26.40 7.45 -4.04
C GLY A 112 -25.94 7.03 -2.64
N ASP A 113 -25.21 5.91 -2.56
CA ASP A 113 -24.45 5.51 -1.38
C ASP A 113 -23.04 6.11 -1.48
N GLU A 114 -22.67 6.92 -0.48
CA GLU A 114 -21.42 7.66 -0.46
C GLU A 114 -20.21 6.71 -0.46
N SER A 115 -20.20 5.69 0.39
CA SER A 115 -19.08 4.75 0.51
C SER A 115 -18.90 3.93 -0.76
N ALA A 116 -20.00 3.47 -1.37
CA ALA A 116 -19.92 2.73 -2.63
C ALA A 116 -19.41 3.62 -3.78
N ASP A 117 -19.84 4.88 -3.84
CA ASP A 117 -19.47 5.82 -4.91
C ASP A 117 -18.03 6.34 -4.75
N GLU A 118 -17.56 6.54 -3.52
CA GLU A 118 -16.17 6.85 -3.17
C GLU A 118 -15.24 5.68 -3.50
N ALA A 119 -15.58 4.45 -3.06
CA ALA A 119 -14.81 3.25 -3.38
C ALA A 119 -14.69 3.07 -4.90
N TYR A 120 -15.79 3.24 -5.64
CA TYR A 120 -15.78 3.17 -7.10
C TYR A 120 -14.82 4.20 -7.72
N THR A 121 -14.81 5.41 -7.19
CA THR A 121 -13.96 6.51 -7.64
C THR A 121 -12.49 6.25 -7.34
N GLY A 122 -12.15 5.85 -6.09
CA GLY A 122 -10.78 5.58 -5.67
C GLY A 122 -10.15 4.38 -6.39
N LEU A 123 -10.93 3.30 -6.63
CA LEU A 123 -10.49 2.18 -7.47
C LEU A 123 -10.11 2.66 -8.88
N GLY A 124 -10.96 3.51 -9.47
CA GLY A 124 -10.72 4.07 -10.80
C GLY A 124 -9.47 4.94 -10.83
N ALA A 125 -9.33 5.88 -9.89
CA ALA A 125 -8.19 6.77 -9.81
C ALA A 125 -6.86 6.03 -9.66
N THR A 126 -6.82 5.00 -8.81
CA THR A 126 -5.62 4.18 -8.61
C THR A 126 -5.26 3.43 -9.89
N TRP A 127 -6.25 2.80 -10.55
CA TRP A 127 -5.99 2.15 -11.84
C TRP A 127 -5.49 3.14 -12.89
N THR A 128 -6.10 4.33 -12.98
CA THR A 128 -5.71 5.36 -13.95
C THR A 128 -4.27 5.83 -13.69
N LEU A 129 -3.87 6.02 -12.43
CA LEU A 129 -2.46 6.31 -12.10
C LEU A 129 -1.54 5.21 -12.66
N PHE A 130 -1.79 3.95 -12.31
CA PHE A 130 -0.93 2.84 -12.75
C PHE A 130 -0.92 2.64 -14.26
N ARG A 131 -2.07 2.83 -14.91
CA ARG A 131 -2.19 2.67 -16.35
C ARG A 131 -1.51 3.80 -17.11
N GLU A 132 -1.88 5.04 -16.82
CA GLU A 132 -1.48 6.18 -17.64
C GLU A 132 -0.04 6.62 -17.36
N VAL A 133 0.42 6.49 -16.11
CA VAL A 133 1.78 6.90 -15.72
C VAL A 133 2.77 5.75 -15.89
N PHE A 134 2.40 4.53 -15.50
CA PHE A 134 3.32 3.41 -15.44
C PHE A 134 3.10 2.34 -16.52
N GLY A 135 2.07 2.50 -17.36
CA GLY A 135 1.74 1.55 -18.42
C GLY A 135 1.23 0.20 -17.91
N ARG A 136 0.98 0.06 -16.60
CA ARG A 136 0.62 -1.20 -15.94
C ARG A 136 -0.84 -1.54 -16.19
N ASP A 137 -1.13 -2.79 -16.55
CA ASP A 137 -2.52 -3.24 -16.71
C ASP A 137 -3.07 -3.81 -15.39
N SER A 138 -3.67 -2.93 -14.56
CA SER A 138 -4.18 -3.25 -13.22
C SER A 138 -3.10 -3.75 -12.23
N LEU A 139 -3.53 -4.32 -11.09
CA LEU A 139 -2.63 -4.67 -9.98
C LEU A 139 -1.65 -5.79 -10.33
N ASP A 140 -2.01 -6.71 -11.23
CA ASP A 140 -1.22 -7.89 -11.61
C ASP A 140 -0.47 -7.74 -12.94
N ASP A 141 -0.60 -6.60 -13.62
CA ASP A 141 -0.11 -6.37 -14.99
C ASP A 141 -0.75 -7.30 -16.04
N ALA A 142 -1.91 -7.87 -15.74
CA ALA A 142 -2.68 -8.77 -16.59
C ALA A 142 -4.19 -8.44 -16.61
N GLY A 143 -4.54 -7.22 -16.20
CA GLY A 143 -5.90 -6.69 -16.27
C GLY A 143 -6.81 -7.18 -15.16
N MET A 144 -6.28 -7.57 -13.99
CA MET A 144 -7.07 -7.91 -12.80
C MET A 144 -8.27 -6.98 -12.62
N GLU A 145 -9.45 -7.57 -12.40
CA GLU A 145 -10.64 -6.80 -12.06
C GLU A 145 -10.51 -6.24 -10.63
N LEU A 146 -10.88 -4.98 -10.45
CA LEU A 146 -10.85 -4.34 -9.14
C LEU A 146 -12.18 -4.54 -8.44
N VAL A 147 -12.18 -5.38 -7.42
CA VAL A 147 -13.36 -5.66 -6.59
C VAL A 147 -13.21 -4.94 -5.26
N ALA A 148 -14.30 -4.31 -4.80
CA ALA A 148 -14.39 -3.69 -3.49
C ALA A 148 -15.69 -4.09 -2.79
N THR A 149 -15.64 -4.21 -1.47
CA THR A 149 -16.79 -4.42 -0.59
C THR A 149 -16.83 -3.30 0.47
N VAL A 150 -17.93 -2.56 0.53
CA VAL A 150 -18.21 -1.52 1.54
C VAL A 150 -19.15 -2.05 2.62
N HIS A 151 -19.33 -1.29 3.71
CA HIS A 151 -20.17 -1.64 4.86
C HIS A 151 -19.83 -3.00 5.46
N TYR A 152 -18.53 -3.30 5.54
CA TYR A 152 -18.06 -4.57 6.08
C TYR A 152 -18.09 -4.57 7.60
N GLY A 153 -18.87 -5.48 8.17
CA GLY A 153 -19.03 -5.63 9.61
C GLY A 153 -19.76 -4.44 10.26
N GLN A 154 -19.85 -4.49 11.60
CA GLN A 154 -20.44 -3.44 12.40
C GLN A 154 -19.32 -2.66 13.09
N ASP A 155 -19.30 -1.34 12.90
CA ASP A 155 -18.34 -0.41 13.49
C ASP A 155 -16.90 -0.85 13.21
N PHE A 156 -16.63 -1.30 11.97
CA PHE A 156 -15.34 -1.88 11.62
C PHE A 156 -14.31 -0.78 11.37
N GLU A 157 -13.26 -0.76 12.18
CA GLU A 157 -12.29 0.33 12.24
C GLU A 157 -11.07 0.08 11.35
N ASN A 158 -11.27 -0.47 10.15
CA ASN A 158 -10.17 -0.71 9.23
C ASN A 158 -10.63 -0.77 7.76
N ALA A 159 -9.65 -0.68 6.87
CA ALA A 159 -9.75 -1.09 5.48
C ALA A 159 -8.55 -1.97 5.13
N PHE A 160 -8.74 -2.93 4.23
CA PHE A 160 -7.67 -3.81 3.82
C PHE A 160 -7.90 -4.41 2.43
N TRP A 161 -6.84 -4.65 1.68
CA TRP A 161 -6.81 -5.64 0.60
C TRP A 161 -6.88 -7.06 1.22
N ASP A 162 -7.45 -8.08 0.59
CA ASP A 162 -7.45 -9.47 1.16
C ASP A 162 -6.66 -10.48 0.31
N GLY A 163 -5.96 -9.99 -0.71
CA GLY A 163 -5.32 -10.80 -1.75
C GLY A 163 -6.14 -10.90 -3.04
N GLU A 164 -7.44 -10.59 -3.01
CA GLU A 164 -8.37 -10.69 -4.14
C GLU A 164 -9.24 -9.43 -4.32
N GLN A 165 -9.63 -8.77 -3.22
CA GLN A 165 -10.49 -7.58 -3.23
C GLN A 165 -10.16 -6.60 -2.10
N MET A 166 -10.69 -5.38 -2.24
CA MET A 166 -10.72 -4.33 -1.23
C MET A 166 -11.91 -4.50 -0.28
N ILE A 167 -11.69 -4.26 1.01
CA ILE A 167 -12.72 -4.30 2.05
C ILE A 167 -12.65 -3.02 2.88
N PHE A 168 -13.79 -2.35 3.07
CA PHE A 168 -13.90 -1.10 3.81
C PHE A 168 -14.91 -1.24 4.94
N GLY A 169 -14.48 -0.83 6.13
CA GLY A 169 -15.38 -0.54 7.25
C GLY A 169 -15.84 0.90 7.26
N ASP A 170 -16.91 1.15 8.00
CA ASP A 170 -17.53 2.46 8.15
C ASP A 170 -16.94 3.27 9.33
N GLY A 171 -16.02 2.67 10.09
CA GLY A 171 -15.56 3.22 11.37
C GLY A 171 -16.63 3.10 12.47
N ASP A 172 -16.28 3.51 13.68
CA ASP A 172 -17.16 3.48 14.85
C ASP A 172 -17.97 4.78 15.03
N GLY A 173 -17.69 5.80 14.21
CA GLY A 173 -18.28 7.13 14.32
C GLY A 173 -17.84 7.91 15.57
N VAL A 174 -16.95 7.35 16.40
CA VAL A 174 -16.42 7.98 17.61
C VAL A 174 -14.97 8.38 17.38
N TYR A 175 -14.11 7.47 16.95
CA TYR A 175 -12.71 7.77 16.60
C TYR A 175 -12.47 7.72 15.10
N PHE A 176 -13.14 6.81 14.39
CA PHE A 176 -12.98 6.63 12.96
C PHE A 176 -14.27 6.93 12.18
N GLN A 177 -14.11 7.63 11.07
CA GLN A 177 -15.11 7.75 10.00
C GLN A 177 -14.96 6.59 9.01
N SER A 178 -15.76 6.60 7.94
CA SER A 178 -15.61 5.63 6.85
C SER A 178 -14.22 5.69 6.24
N PHE A 179 -13.66 4.51 5.95
CA PHE A 179 -12.35 4.38 5.31
C PHE A 179 -12.39 4.59 3.80
N THR A 180 -13.56 4.83 3.21
CA THR A 180 -13.69 5.26 1.80
C THR A 180 -13.44 6.76 1.63
N ASN A 181 -13.53 7.55 2.70
CA ASN A 181 -13.38 9.02 2.68
C ASN A 181 -11.97 9.49 2.24
N ALA A 182 -10.96 8.63 2.36
CA ALA A 182 -9.57 8.96 2.06
C ALA A 182 -9.07 8.15 0.84
N VAL A 183 -8.97 8.81 -0.32
CA VAL A 183 -8.59 8.12 -1.56
C VAL A 183 -7.16 7.56 -1.55
N ASP A 184 -6.28 8.16 -0.76
CA ASP A 184 -4.93 7.66 -0.51
C ASP A 184 -4.93 6.36 0.30
N VAL A 185 -5.93 6.10 1.16
CA VAL A 185 -6.13 4.79 1.81
C VAL A 185 -6.51 3.74 0.75
N ILE A 186 -7.43 4.07 -0.16
CA ILE A 186 -7.80 3.17 -1.26
C ILE A 186 -6.59 2.86 -2.15
N GLY A 187 -5.82 3.90 -2.50
CA GLY A 187 -4.61 3.76 -3.30
C GLY A 187 -3.49 2.96 -2.60
N HIS A 188 -3.33 3.15 -1.29
CA HIS A 188 -2.40 2.38 -0.44
C HIS A 188 -2.74 0.89 -0.50
N GLU A 189 -3.98 0.54 -0.21
CA GLU A 189 -4.40 -0.86 -0.11
C GLU A 189 -4.30 -1.60 -1.45
N LEU A 190 -4.71 -0.96 -2.54
CA LEU A 190 -4.53 -1.50 -3.89
C LEU A 190 -3.05 -1.66 -4.26
N THR A 191 -2.18 -0.78 -3.75
CA THR A 191 -0.74 -0.88 -3.98
C THR A 191 -0.11 -2.10 -3.31
N HIS A 192 -0.68 -2.64 -2.22
CA HIS A 192 -0.25 -3.95 -1.71
C HIS A 192 -0.35 -5.04 -2.78
N GLY A 193 -1.41 -5.02 -3.59
CA GLY A 193 -1.55 -5.91 -4.74
C GLY A 193 -0.41 -5.75 -5.74
N VAL A 194 -0.04 -4.50 -6.08
CA VAL A 194 1.09 -4.21 -6.97
C VAL A 194 2.41 -4.74 -6.38
N VAL A 195 2.67 -4.51 -5.10
CA VAL A 195 3.87 -5.01 -4.41
C VAL A 195 3.90 -6.54 -4.42
N GLN A 196 2.76 -7.20 -4.17
CA GLN A 196 2.62 -8.66 -4.19
C GLN A 196 3.01 -9.25 -5.56
N PHE A 197 2.63 -8.62 -6.67
CA PHE A 197 2.93 -9.09 -8.02
C PHE A 197 4.26 -8.56 -8.60
N THR A 198 5.10 -7.90 -7.79
CA THR A 198 6.37 -7.31 -8.23
C THR A 198 7.54 -7.73 -7.33
N ALA A 199 8.02 -6.85 -6.45
CA ALA A 199 9.13 -7.14 -5.54
C ALA A 199 8.75 -8.21 -4.49
N GLY A 200 7.47 -8.29 -4.11
CA GLY A 200 6.95 -9.31 -3.20
C GLY A 200 7.66 -9.30 -1.86
N PHE A 201 7.86 -8.11 -1.27
CA PHE A 201 8.57 -7.95 -0.02
C PHE A 201 7.99 -8.84 1.08
N VAL A 202 8.87 -9.53 1.82
CA VAL A 202 8.50 -10.21 3.04
C VAL A 202 8.06 -9.14 4.04
N TYR A 203 6.89 -9.31 4.62
CA TYR A 203 6.26 -8.30 5.46
C TYR A 203 6.76 -8.44 6.91
N VAL A 204 8.03 -8.13 7.11
CA VAL A 204 8.71 -8.16 8.40
C VAL A 204 9.87 -7.16 8.40
N GLY A 205 10.12 -6.49 9.53
CA GLY A 205 11.24 -5.56 9.70
C GLY A 205 11.33 -4.53 8.58
N GLN A 206 12.55 -4.31 8.05
CA GLN A 206 12.78 -3.32 6.98
C GLN A 206 12.06 -3.66 5.67
N SER A 207 11.99 -4.93 5.26
CA SER A 207 11.30 -5.28 4.00
C SER A 207 9.78 -5.06 4.11
N GLY A 208 9.20 -5.29 5.28
CA GLY A 208 7.81 -4.93 5.56
C GLY A 208 7.59 -3.42 5.62
N ALA A 209 8.50 -2.67 6.26
CA ALA A 209 8.44 -1.21 6.26
C ALA A 209 8.59 -0.60 4.86
N LEU A 210 9.35 -1.23 3.96
CA LEU A 210 9.39 -0.86 2.54
C LEU A 210 8.08 -1.19 1.82
N HIS A 211 7.44 -2.31 2.15
CA HIS A 211 6.13 -2.66 1.62
C HIS A 211 5.11 -1.56 1.94
N GLU A 212 5.00 -1.20 3.22
CA GLU A 212 4.13 -0.12 3.71
C GLU A 212 4.46 1.23 3.07
N SER A 213 5.74 1.57 3.01
CA SER A 213 6.15 2.86 2.47
C SER A 213 5.90 3.01 0.96
N VAL A 214 6.04 1.91 0.21
CA VAL A 214 5.65 1.89 -1.20
C VAL A 214 4.14 2.09 -1.33
N ALA A 215 3.34 1.43 -0.49
CA ALA A 215 1.89 1.61 -0.48
C ALA A 215 1.50 3.07 -0.17
N ASP A 216 2.08 3.69 0.86
CA ASP A 216 1.89 5.11 1.18
C ASP A 216 2.31 6.04 0.02
N ALA A 217 3.44 5.76 -0.64
CA ALA A 217 3.94 6.58 -1.75
C ALA A 217 2.99 6.61 -2.95
N PHE A 218 2.48 5.45 -3.38
CA PHE A 218 1.53 5.37 -4.49
C PHE A 218 0.10 5.78 -4.08
N GLY A 219 -0.30 5.57 -2.83
CA GLY A 219 -1.54 6.12 -2.28
C GLY A 219 -1.54 7.66 -2.30
N SER A 220 -0.51 8.29 -1.76
CA SER A 220 -0.36 9.75 -1.78
C SER A 220 -0.29 10.28 -3.22
N MET A 221 0.45 9.62 -4.10
CA MET A 221 0.52 9.99 -5.52
C MET A 221 -0.85 9.90 -6.22
N THR A 222 -1.69 8.92 -5.87
CA THR A 222 -3.06 8.81 -6.38
C THR A 222 -3.89 10.03 -5.98
N LYS A 223 -3.87 10.41 -4.69
CA LYS A 223 -4.53 11.63 -4.18
C LYS A 223 -4.03 12.89 -4.89
N GLN A 224 -2.71 13.07 -4.97
CA GLN A 224 -2.11 14.23 -5.61
C GLN A 224 -2.53 14.35 -7.08
N ARG A 225 -2.55 13.23 -7.81
CA ARG A 225 -2.94 13.21 -9.22
C ARG A 225 -4.41 13.54 -9.42
N MET A 226 -5.30 13.04 -8.57
CA MET A 226 -6.71 13.40 -8.59
C MET A 226 -6.95 14.89 -8.33
N LEU A 227 -6.16 15.47 -7.43
CA LEU A 227 -6.28 16.87 -7.05
C LEU A 227 -5.45 17.82 -7.94
N GLY A 228 -4.67 17.29 -8.88
CA GLY A 228 -3.79 18.07 -9.75
C GLY A 228 -2.65 18.79 -9.00
N GLN A 229 -2.18 18.22 -7.88
CA GLN A 229 -1.20 18.84 -7.00
C GLN A 229 0.23 18.48 -7.39
N SER A 230 1.13 19.47 -7.33
CA SER A 230 2.56 19.21 -7.35
C SER A 230 3.05 18.62 -6.02
N ALA A 231 4.27 18.06 -6.01
CA ALA A 231 4.92 17.57 -4.81
C ALA A 231 5.12 18.65 -3.72
N ALA A 232 5.14 19.93 -4.10
CA ALA A 232 5.25 21.04 -3.16
C ALA A 232 3.92 21.44 -2.51
N GLU A 233 2.80 21.17 -3.19
CA GLU A 233 1.44 21.52 -2.74
C GLU A 233 0.77 20.39 -1.97
N ALA A 234 1.21 19.15 -2.19
CA ALA A 234 0.67 17.96 -1.53
C ALA A 234 0.78 18.03 0.00
N ASP A 235 -0.25 17.53 0.69
CA ASP A 235 -0.29 17.45 2.16
C ASP A 235 0.71 16.43 2.73
N TRP A 236 1.00 15.36 1.97
CA TRP A 236 1.81 14.21 2.38
C TRP A 236 1.31 13.50 3.65
N LEU A 237 0.01 13.52 3.87
CA LEU A 237 -0.70 12.80 4.91
C LEU A 237 -1.31 11.51 4.36
N ILE A 238 -1.35 10.46 5.20
CA ILE A 238 -2.02 9.20 4.88
C ILE A 238 -3.23 9.01 5.79
N GLY A 239 -4.41 8.90 5.21
CA GLY A 239 -5.68 8.83 5.92
C GLY A 239 -6.13 10.19 6.47
N GLU A 240 -5.91 11.29 5.76
CA GLU A 240 -6.54 12.56 6.14
C GLU A 240 -8.06 12.43 6.02
N GLY A 241 -8.79 12.76 7.09
CA GLY A 241 -10.25 12.66 7.14
C GLY A 241 -10.81 11.31 7.64
N VAL A 242 -9.95 10.33 7.94
CA VAL A 242 -10.42 9.06 8.55
C VAL A 242 -10.73 9.20 10.04
N PHE A 243 -10.18 10.21 10.70
CA PHE A 243 -10.49 10.51 12.09
C PHE A 243 -11.74 11.39 12.20
N THR A 244 -12.50 11.21 13.27
CA THR A 244 -13.57 12.15 13.65
C THR A 244 -12.99 13.40 14.31
N ASP A 245 -13.83 14.43 14.50
CA ASP A 245 -13.47 15.63 15.24
C ASP A 245 -13.12 15.38 16.73
N ALA A 246 -13.40 14.17 17.25
CA ALA A 246 -13.07 13.80 18.62
C ALA A 246 -11.57 13.50 18.81
N VAL A 247 -10.85 13.18 17.73
CA VAL A 247 -9.44 12.79 17.76
C VAL A 247 -8.53 14.00 17.54
N ARG A 248 -7.51 14.14 18.39
CA ARG A 248 -6.42 15.11 18.19
C ARG A 248 -5.38 14.57 17.20
N GLY A 249 -5.77 14.51 15.93
CA GLY A 249 -4.93 14.00 14.85
C GLY A 249 -5.38 14.55 13.51
N ARG A 250 -4.42 14.64 12.57
CA ARG A 250 -4.69 15.07 11.19
C ARG A 250 -4.91 13.89 10.25
N ALA A 251 -4.20 12.79 10.52
CA ALA A 251 -4.15 11.61 9.66
C ALA A 251 -3.51 10.45 10.42
N LEU A 252 -3.53 9.24 9.85
CA LEU A 252 -2.86 8.07 10.43
C LEU A 252 -1.34 8.21 10.42
N ARG A 253 -0.78 8.80 9.36
CA ARG A 253 0.67 9.00 9.19
C ARG A 253 0.95 10.31 8.47
N SER A 254 2.14 10.87 8.70
CA SER A 254 2.71 11.93 7.89
C SER A 254 3.96 11.41 7.19
N MET A 255 3.95 11.37 5.86
CA MET A 255 5.13 10.99 5.10
C MET A 255 6.23 12.05 5.18
N LYS A 256 5.83 13.33 5.29
CA LYS A 256 6.76 14.48 5.31
C LYS A 256 7.41 14.65 6.69
N GLU A 257 6.62 14.50 7.74
CA GLU A 257 7.02 14.68 9.14
C GLU A 257 6.58 13.47 9.99
N PRO A 258 7.19 12.28 9.81
CA PRO A 258 6.81 11.10 10.59
C PRO A 258 6.91 11.36 12.11
N GLY A 259 5.92 10.89 12.87
CA GLY A 259 5.83 11.11 14.32
C GLY A 259 5.01 12.34 14.73
N THR A 260 4.34 13.01 13.78
CA THR A 260 3.55 14.22 14.01
C THR A 260 2.10 14.14 13.52
N ALA A 261 1.64 12.97 13.05
CA ALA A 261 0.31 12.86 12.46
C ALA A 261 -0.82 12.99 13.49
N TYR A 262 -0.59 12.51 14.72
CA TYR A 262 -1.51 12.59 15.85
C TYR A 262 -0.79 12.60 17.21
N ASP A 263 -1.42 13.24 18.19
CA ASP A 263 -1.04 13.24 19.61
C ASP A 263 -2.32 13.39 20.45
N ASP A 264 -2.92 12.25 20.76
CA ASP A 264 -4.26 12.15 21.33
C ASP A 264 -4.26 11.37 22.66
N PRO A 265 -5.06 11.77 23.67
CA PRO A 265 -5.11 11.07 24.95
C PRO A 265 -5.57 9.62 24.88
N VAL A 266 -6.41 9.28 23.89
CA VAL A 266 -6.91 7.92 23.67
C VAL A 266 -5.96 7.21 22.73
N LEU A 267 -5.77 7.70 21.50
CA LEU A 267 -4.99 7.01 20.46
C LEU A 267 -3.47 6.99 20.74
N GLY A 268 -3.00 7.82 21.67
CA GLY A 268 -1.58 8.00 21.94
C GLY A 268 -0.94 8.95 20.94
N ARG A 269 0.38 8.83 20.79
CA ARG A 269 1.18 9.66 19.89
C ARG A 269 1.69 8.83 18.72
N ASP A 270 1.74 9.43 17.54
CA ASP A 270 2.37 8.86 16.34
C ASP A 270 3.81 8.39 16.65
N PRO A 271 4.09 7.07 16.58
CA PRO A 271 5.38 6.51 16.98
C PRO A 271 6.43 6.52 15.86
N GLN A 272 6.10 6.98 14.64
CA GLN A 272 6.97 6.76 13.49
C GLN A 272 8.29 7.56 13.56
N PRO A 273 9.46 6.91 13.41
CA PRO A 273 10.71 7.63 13.19
C PRO A 273 10.80 8.18 11.77
N GLY A 274 11.39 9.38 11.64
CA GLY A 274 11.70 10.00 10.35
C GLY A 274 13.16 9.84 9.92
N SER A 275 13.97 9.08 10.65
CA SER A 275 15.37 8.80 10.30
C SER A 275 15.88 7.51 10.91
N MET A 276 16.94 6.93 10.34
CA MET A 276 17.63 5.75 10.87
C MET A 276 18.21 5.93 12.27
N ALA A 277 18.42 7.17 12.73
CA ALA A 277 18.91 7.41 14.10
C ALA A 277 17.90 6.97 15.16
N ASP A 278 16.61 7.00 14.82
CA ASP A 278 15.49 6.65 15.70
C ASP A 278 14.81 5.34 15.28
N TYR A 279 15.49 4.54 14.43
CA TYR A 279 14.96 3.24 13.99
C TYR A 279 14.62 2.37 15.21
N GLN A 280 13.42 1.78 15.19
CA GLN A 280 12.96 0.93 16.28
C GLN A 280 13.20 -0.55 15.93
N ASP A 281 14.17 -1.17 16.61
CA ASP A 281 14.43 -2.61 16.52
C ASP A 281 13.44 -3.37 17.39
N LEU A 282 12.39 -3.89 16.76
CA LEU A 282 11.26 -4.54 17.42
C LEU A 282 11.23 -6.05 17.09
N PRO A 283 10.70 -6.90 17.99
CA PRO A 283 10.53 -8.31 17.72
C PRO A 283 9.77 -8.60 16.41
N HIS A 284 10.19 -9.62 15.67
CA HIS A 284 9.58 -10.03 14.41
C HIS A 284 8.34 -10.91 14.63
N ASP A 285 7.37 -10.39 15.37
CA ASP A 285 6.10 -11.06 15.67
C ASP A 285 4.90 -10.13 15.48
N GLU A 286 3.70 -10.71 15.43
CA GLU A 286 2.47 -9.95 15.18
C GLU A 286 2.16 -8.92 16.27
N GLN A 287 2.60 -9.13 17.52
CA GLN A 287 2.33 -8.22 18.64
C GLN A 287 3.19 -6.95 18.54
N HIS A 288 4.32 -7.02 17.83
CA HIS A 288 5.23 -5.92 17.62
C HIS A 288 5.24 -5.48 16.16
N ASP A 289 4.07 -5.56 15.52
CA ASP A 289 3.86 -5.06 14.16
C ASP A 289 4.83 -5.68 13.15
N ASN A 290 5.10 -6.98 13.31
CA ASN A 290 6.05 -7.77 12.51
C ASN A 290 7.45 -7.12 12.42
N GLY A 291 7.97 -6.58 13.53
CA GLY A 291 9.21 -5.81 13.52
C GLY A 291 9.03 -4.34 13.12
N GLY A 292 7.88 -3.76 13.45
CA GLY A 292 7.58 -2.34 13.23
C GLY A 292 7.44 -1.96 11.77
N VAL A 293 6.67 -2.71 10.98
CA VAL A 293 6.48 -2.42 9.54
C VAL A 293 5.72 -1.10 9.32
N HIS A 294 4.66 -0.82 10.07
CA HIS A 294 3.95 0.46 10.03
C HIS A 294 4.68 1.55 10.81
N ILE A 295 5.51 1.18 11.79
CA ILE A 295 6.30 2.15 12.58
C ILE A 295 7.46 2.68 11.74
N ASN A 296 8.35 1.79 11.29
CA ASN A 296 9.59 2.17 10.61
C ASN A 296 9.39 2.60 9.14
N SER A 297 8.17 2.50 8.58
CA SER A 297 7.86 2.99 7.22
C SER A 297 7.99 4.51 7.09
N GLY A 298 7.95 5.26 8.20
CA GLY A 298 8.21 6.70 8.22
C GLY A 298 9.56 7.10 7.61
N ILE A 299 10.60 6.28 7.78
CA ILE A 299 11.95 6.52 7.26
C ILE A 299 11.97 6.53 5.71
N PRO A 300 11.57 5.45 5.02
CA PRO A 300 11.46 5.46 3.56
C PRO A 300 10.35 6.38 3.03
N ASN A 301 9.27 6.64 3.79
CA ASN A 301 8.26 7.64 3.42
C ASN A 301 8.87 9.02 3.28
N ARG A 302 9.62 9.46 4.28
CA ARG A 302 10.30 10.75 4.26
C ARG A 302 11.34 10.84 3.15
N ALA A 303 12.03 9.74 2.85
CA ALA A 303 12.93 9.68 1.69
C ALA A 303 12.17 9.89 0.36
N PHE A 304 10.99 9.29 0.19
CA PHE A 304 10.17 9.54 -1.00
C PHE A 304 9.73 11.00 -1.11
N VAL A 305 9.24 11.61 -0.02
CA VAL A 305 8.84 13.02 -0.01
C VAL A 305 10.02 13.93 -0.38
N LEU A 306 11.18 13.73 0.26
CA LEU A 306 12.38 14.53 -0.02
C LEU A 306 12.84 14.38 -1.48
N ALA A 307 12.77 13.18 -2.04
CA ALA A 307 13.09 12.96 -3.45
C ALA A 307 12.07 13.65 -4.38
N ALA A 308 10.77 13.52 -4.10
CA ALA A 308 9.71 14.14 -4.90
C ALA A 308 9.79 15.67 -4.86
N THR A 309 9.96 16.27 -3.68
CA THR A 309 10.14 17.72 -3.52
C THR A 309 11.45 18.20 -4.14
N GLY A 310 12.54 17.43 -4.00
CA GLY A 310 13.85 17.78 -4.57
C GLY A 310 13.88 17.71 -6.10
N ILE A 311 13.13 16.80 -6.71
CA ILE A 311 12.94 16.73 -8.17
C ILE A 311 11.99 17.85 -8.64
N GLY A 312 10.97 18.17 -7.85
CA GLY A 312 9.96 19.18 -8.16
C GLY A 312 8.89 18.68 -9.16
N GLY A 313 7.91 19.54 -9.44
CA GLY A 313 6.76 19.19 -10.28
C GLY A 313 5.83 18.17 -9.61
N ALA A 314 5.09 17.42 -10.42
CA ALA A 314 4.20 16.36 -9.94
C ALA A 314 4.98 15.10 -9.53
N SER A 315 4.62 14.49 -8.39
CA SER A 315 5.33 13.31 -7.88
C SER A 315 5.25 12.12 -8.84
N TRP A 316 4.15 11.97 -9.59
CA TRP A 316 3.96 10.90 -10.59
C TRP A 316 4.77 11.10 -11.88
N GLU A 317 5.29 12.30 -12.15
CA GLU A 317 6.21 12.56 -13.28
C GLU A 317 7.67 12.56 -12.83
N GLY A 318 7.93 12.93 -11.57
CA GLY A 318 9.26 13.01 -10.96
C GLY A 318 9.72 11.72 -10.28
N ALA A 319 9.51 11.63 -8.96
CA ALA A 319 10.00 10.50 -8.16
C ALA A 319 9.27 9.17 -8.43
N GLY A 320 8.00 9.22 -8.85
CA GLY A 320 7.16 8.05 -9.06
C GLY A 320 7.73 7.03 -10.05
N PRO A 321 8.13 7.42 -11.27
CA PRO A 321 8.74 6.50 -12.24
C PRO A 321 10.03 5.83 -11.71
N ILE A 322 10.79 6.52 -10.87
CA ILE A 322 12.01 5.99 -10.25
C ILE A 322 11.65 4.90 -9.23
N TRP A 323 10.69 5.16 -8.33
CA TRP A 323 10.21 4.18 -7.35
C TRP A 323 9.56 2.98 -8.03
N TYR A 324 8.70 3.21 -9.02
CA TYR A 324 8.04 2.15 -9.77
C TYR A 324 9.06 1.25 -10.49
N ARG A 325 10.08 1.84 -11.14
CA ARG A 325 11.14 1.06 -11.78
C ARG A 325 11.99 0.30 -10.76
N ALA A 326 12.30 0.90 -9.61
CA ALA A 326 13.03 0.21 -8.54
C ALA A 326 12.26 -1.04 -8.04
N LEU A 327 10.94 -0.93 -7.93
CA LEU A 327 10.04 -2.01 -7.53
C LEU A 327 9.92 -3.12 -8.59
N THR A 328 9.90 -2.76 -9.88
CA THR A 328 9.51 -3.69 -10.97
C THR A 328 10.66 -4.26 -11.80
N ARG A 329 11.86 -3.68 -11.72
CA ARG A 329 13.00 -4.08 -12.59
C ARG A 329 13.57 -5.48 -12.33
N GLY A 330 13.17 -6.15 -11.25
CA GLY A 330 13.74 -7.41 -10.80
C GLY A 330 15.11 -7.27 -10.10
N GLY A 331 15.57 -8.36 -9.48
CA GLY A 331 16.86 -8.42 -8.78
C GLY A 331 16.89 -7.77 -7.39
N LEU A 332 15.74 -7.30 -6.88
CA LEU A 332 15.58 -6.90 -5.48
C LEU A 332 15.17 -8.13 -4.65
N PRO A 333 15.93 -8.52 -3.60
CA PRO A 333 15.53 -9.61 -2.72
C PRO A 333 14.20 -9.32 -2.03
N LYS A 334 13.42 -10.37 -1.72
CA LYS A 334 12.15 -10.21 -1.00
C LYS A 334 12.35 -9.70 0.43
N ASP A 335 13.48 -10.02 1.03
CA ASP A 335 13.95 -9.57 2.35
C ASP A 335 14.83 -8.32 2.27
N ALA A 336 14.76 -7.55 1.18
CA ALA A 336 15.55 -6.35 1.00
C ALA A 336 15.35 -5.33 2.13
N GLY A 337 16.45 -4.87 2.72
CA GLY A 337 16.45 -3.73 3.63
C GLY A 337 16.50 -2.37 2.92
N PHE A 338 16.48 -1.30 3.69
CA PHE A 338 16.42 0.08 3.19
C PHE A 338 17.60 0.42 2.29
N ALA A 339 18.82 -0.01 2.62
CA ALA A 339 20.01 0.25 1.82
C ALA A 339 19.93 -0.42 0.42
N ALA A 340 19.35 -1.63 0.35
CA ALA A 340 19.16 -2.34 -0.93
C ALA A 340 18.14 -1.62 -1.82
N PHE A 341 17.03 -1.16 -1.25
CA PHE A 341 16.03 -0.40 -1.99
C PHE A 341 16.56 1.00 -2.40
N ALA A 342 17.32 1.67 -1.54
CA ALA A 342 18.00 2.92 -1.88
C ALA A 342 18.92 2.76 -3.10
N ARG A 343 19.74 1.70 -3.14
CA ARG A 343 20.54 1.36 -4.33
C ARG A 343 19.67 1.09 -5.57
N ALA A 344 18.54 0.41 -5.40
CA ALA A 344 17.61 0.14 -6.49
C ALA A 344 17.02 1.43 -7.08
N THR A 345 16.60 2.39 -6.24
CA THR A 345 16.09 3.70 -6.69
C THR A 345 17.17 4.54 -7.38
N LEU A 346 18.41 4.56 -6.88
CA LEU A 346 19.51 5.27 -7.55
C LEU A 346 19.81 4.71 -8.94
N ALA A 347 19.91 3.39 -9.05
CA ALA A 347 20.13 2.76 -10.35
C ALA A 347 18.90 2.91 -11.28
N ALA A 348 17.68 3.00 -10.74
CA ALA A 348 16.50 3.36 -11.53
C ALA A 348 16.57 4.80 -12.05
N ALA A 349 16.93 5.77 -11.21
CA ALA A 349 17.10 7.16 -11.59
C ALA A 349 18.20 7.33 -12.65
N GLU A 350 19.31 6.61 -12.50
CA GLU A 350 20.41 6.59 -13.47
C GLU A 350 19.98 6.02 -14.83
N GLN A 351 19.21 4.94 -14.84
CA GLN A 351 18.71 4.36 -16.09
C GLN A 351 17.70 5.26 -16.80
N LEU A 352 16.88 6.00 -16.05
CA LEU A 352 15.84 6.86 -16.61
C LEU A 352 16.37 8.24 -17.04
N HIS A 353 17.35 8.79 -16.32
CA HIS A 353 17.78 10.18 -16.49
C HIS A 353 19.29 10.36 -16.69
N GLY A 354 20.09 9.32 -16.50
CA GLY A 354 21.55 9.34 -16.60
C GLY A 354 22.28 9.54 -15.26
N PRO A 355 23.58 9.16 -15.18
CA PRO A 355 24.35 9.13 -13.94
C PRO A 355 24.64 10.51 -13.33
N GLY A 356 24.66 11.58 -14.13
CA GLY A 356 24.88 12.95 -13.67
C GLY A 356 23.59 13.78 -13.52
N SER A 357 22.43 13.15 -13.51
CA SER A 357 21.14 13.84 -13.50
C SER A 357 20.79 14.45 -12.14
N ALA A 358 20.05 15.56 -12.16
CA ALA A 358 19.51 16.18 -10.95
C ALA A 358 18.56 15.23 -10.20
N GLN A 359 17.81 14.38 -10.92
CA GLN A 359 16.92 13.37 -10.35
C GLN A 359 17.69 12.35 -9.51
N ARG A 360 18.78 11.78 -10.04
CA ARG A 360 19.61 10.84 -9.29
C ARG A 360 20.24 11.52 -8.07
N ALA A 361 20.68 12.77 -8.19
CA ALA A 361 21.23 13.54 -7.08
C ALA A 361 20.17 13.79 -5.98
N ALA A 362 18.95 14.16 -6.33
CA ALA A 362 17.84 14.35 -5.38
C ALA A 362 17.48 13.05 -4.64
N VAL A 363 17.43 11.92 -5.34
CA VAL A 363 17.20 10.60 -4.72
C VAL A 363 18.33 10.24 -3.75
N GLN A 364 19.58 10.50 -4.13
CA GLN A 364 20.74 10.24 -3.26
C GLN A 364 20.66 11.08 -1.99
N GLU A 365 20.36 12.37 -2.12
CA GLU A 365 20.26 13.28 -1.00
C GLU A 365 19.09 12.92 -0.07
N ALA A 366 17.98 12.48 -0.63
CA ALA A 366 16.81 12.05 0.14
C ALA A 366 17.11 10.85 1.05
N TRP A 367 17.73 9.79 0.52
CA TRP A 367 18.14 8.63 1.33
C TRP A 367 19.18 9.00 2.38
N ARG A 368 20.16 9.85 2.01
CA ARG A 368 21.18 10.34 2.94
C ARG A 368 20.57 11.14 4.10
N SER A 369 19.56 11.97 3.80
CA SER A 369 18.88 12.83 4.78
C SER A 369 18.13 12.04 5.85
N VAL A 370 17.66 10.83 5.52
CA VAL A 370 17.02 9.91 6.48
C VAL A 370 18.01 8.92 7.09
N GLY A 371 19.31 9.06 6.83
CA GLY A 371 20.36 8.23 7.41
C GLY A 371 20.55 6.86 6.77
N VAL A 372 19.97 6.61 5.58
CA VAL A 372 20.18 5.36 4.83
C VAL A 372 21.38 5.54 3.91
N THR A 373 22.47 4.83 4.22
CA THR A 373 23.67 4.82 3.37
C THR A 373 23.64 3.62 2.43
N THR A 374 24.12 3.82 1.20
CA THR A 374 24.15 2.76 0.18
C THR A 374 25.38 1.85 0.30
N GLU A 375 26.26 2.13 1.25
CA GLU A 375 27.57 1.48 1.43
C GLU A 375 27.54 0.25 2.35
N GLN A 376 26.43 -0.02 3.04
CA GLN A 376 26.31 -1.21 3.89
C GLN A 376 25.43 -2.30 3.25
N ALA A 377 25.94 -3.52 3.31
CA ALA A 377 25.31 -4.77 2.87
C ALA A 377 25.02 -5.61 4.11
#